data_AF-A0AAV0IXN1-F1
#
_entry.id   AF-A0AAV0IXN1-F1
#
_cell.length_a   1.000
_cell.length_b   1.000
_cell.length_c   1.000
_cell.angle_alpha   90.00
_cell.angle_beta   90.00
_cell.angle_gamma   90.00
#
_symmetry.space_group_name_H-M   'P 1'
#
loop_
_entity.id
_entity.type
_entity.pdbx_description
1 polymer ?
#
loop_
_entity_poly.entity_id
_entity_poly.type
_entity_poly.pdbx_seq_one_letter_code
_entity_poly.pdbx_strand_id
1 'polypeptide(L)'
;MGVLQLLSDGTVFRQQIIDFPTQPVNDQSVLYKDCLFHKPHNLRLRLYKPVKTNRRMPVLFYFRGALGALVVAPDYRLAPEDRLPAAMDDGVAAMEWLQSQAGEWGDEWFDDVDFRRVFVLGDSSGGNIAHHVATRLGAGSPGLGPVRVRGYVLLAPFFGGVARTESEEGPREEMMSLEDLDR
;
A
#
# COMPACT_ATOMS: atom_id res chain seq x y z
N MET A 1 7.09 -2.63 2.68
CA MET A 1 8.56 -2.45 2.74
C MET A 1 9.19 -3.79 3.08
N GLY A 2 9.84 -4.44 2.12
CA GLY A 2 10.63 -5.67 2.34
C GLY A 2 12.10 -5.32 2.54
N VAL A 3 12.78 -5.94 3.50
CA VAL A 3 14.24 -5.87 3.67
C VAL A 3 14.83 -7.03 2.90
N LEU A 4 15.72 -6.70 1.97
CA LEU A 4 16.38 -7.63 1.09
C LEU A 4 17.88 -7.39 1.24
N GLN A 5 18.61 -8.45 1.62
CA GLN A 5 20.07 -8.43 1.69
C GLN A 5 20.62 -9.19 0.48
N LEU A 6 21.39 -8.50 -0.36
CA LEU A 6 22.12 -9.12 -1.47
C LEU A 6 23.52 -9.50 -0.99
N LEU A 7 23.86 -10.78 -1.09
CA LEU A 7 25.18 -11.32 -0.77
C LEU A 7 26.11 -11.23 -2.00
N SER A 8 27.41 -11.28 -1.77
CA SER A 8 28.44 -11.10 -2.82
C SER A 8 28.45 -12.20 -3.88
N ASP A 9 27.87 -13.36 -3.58
CA ASP A 9 27.69 -14.48 -4.49
C ASP A 9 26.40 -14.36 -5.34
N GLY A 10 25.64 -13.27 -5.18
CA GLY A 10 24.37 -13.04 -5.86
C GLY A 10 23.17 -13.65 -5.14
N THR A 11 23.36 -14.33 -4.01
CA THR A 11 22.28 -14.85 -3.19
C THR A 11 21.49 -13.69 -2.58
N VAL A 12 20.17 -13.80 -2.64
CA VAL A 12 19.26 -12.85 -1.99
C VAL A 12 18.71 -13.48 -0.72
N PHE A 13 19.00 -12.86 0.42
CA PHE A 13 18.34 -13.18 1.69
C PHE A 13 17.15 -12.23 1.87
N ARG A 14 15.96 -12.81 1.94
CA ARG A 14 14.72 -12.09 2.25
C ARG A 14 14.32 -12.39 3.68
N GLN A 15 14.17 -11.34 4.48
CA GLN A 15 13.57 -11.49 5.79
C GLN A 15 12.10 -11.89 5.60
N GLN A 16 11.77 -13.15 5.92
CA GLN A 16 10.45 -13.74 5.64
C GLN A 16 9.32 -13.07 6.43
N ILE A 17 9.65 -12.46 7.57
CA ILE A 17 8.73 -11.76 8.43
C ILE A 17 9.35 -10.40 8.73
N ILE A 18 8.81 -9.36 8.10
CA ILE A 18 8.86 -8.03 8.70
C ILE A 18 7.53 -7.90 9.42
N ASP A 19 7.56 -8.37 10.65
CA ASP A 19 6.47 -8.07 11.57
C ASP A 19 6.58 -6.57 11.85
N PHE A 20 5.64 -5.80 11.31
CA PHE A 20 5.24 -4.57 11.96
C PHE A 20 4.05 -4.97 12.82
N PRO A 21 4.24 -5.51 14.04
CA PRO A 21 3.14 -5.82 14.94
C PRO A 21 2.56 -4.49 15.41
N THR A 22 1.86 -3.80 14.53
CA THR A 22 1.09 -2.61 14.83
C THR A 22 -0.29 -3.06 15.30
N GLN A 23 -0.30 -3.96 16.27
CA GLN A 23 -1.34 -3.89 17.28
C GLN A 23 -1.25 -2.47 17.86
N PRO A 24 -2.36 -1.78 18.12
CA PRO A 24 -2.32 -0.51 18.85
C PRO A 24 -1.73 -0.76 20.25
N VAL A 25 -0.41 -0.68 20.38
CA VAL A 25 0.28 -0.83 21.66
C VAL A 25 0.07 0.47 22.40
N ASN A 26 -0.87 0.45 23.35
CA ASN A 26 -0.98 1.53 24.33
C ASN A 26 -0.07 1.22 25.52
N ASP A 27 1.23 1.42 25.33
CA ASP A 27 2.26 1.32 26.38
C ASP A 27 2.31 2.58 27.28
N GLN A 28 1.32 3.48 27.15
CA GLN A 28 1.24 4.77 27.83
C GLN A 28 2.43 5.71 27.52
N SER A 29 3.26 5.42 26.52
CA SER A 29 4.37 6.30 26.11
C SER A 29 3.88 7.55 25.36
N VAL A 30 2.69 7.48 24.75
CA VAL A 30 2.06 8.56 23.99
C VAL A 30 0.67 8.87 24.55
N LEU A 31 0.48 10.11 24.99
CA LEU A 31 -0.83 10.68 25.32
C LEU A 31 -1.57 11.01 24.03
N TYR A 32 -2.89 10.86 24.04
CA TYR A 32 -3.73 11.38 22.97
C TYR A 32 -4.97 12.08 23.52
N LYS A 33 -5.54 12.99 22.74
CA LYS A 33 -6.84 13.59 23.03
C LYS A 33 -7.55 14.03 21.75
N ASP A 34 -8.88 13.98 21.78
CA ASP A 34 -9.72 14.52 20.70
C ASP A 34 -10.07 15.98 20.99
N CYS A 35 -9.93 16.83 19.97
CA CYS A 35 -10.21 18.26 20.03
C CYS A 35 -11.20 18.64 18.94
N LEU A 36 -12.31 19.27 19.32
CA LEU A 36 -13.21 19.93 18.38
C LEU A 36 -12.57 21.26 17.96
N PHE A 37 -12.08 21.33 16.73
CA PHE A 37 -11.41 22.54 16.23
C PHE A 37 -12.33 23.41 15.38
N HIS A 38 -13.41 22.84 14.83
CA HIS A 38 -14.39 23.59 14.04
C HIS A 38 -15.83 23.23 14.44
N LYS A 39 -16.42 24.04 15.32
CA LYS A 39 -17.78 23.83 15.86
C LYS A 39 -18.87 23.74 14.77
N PRO A 40 -18.96 24.67 13.79
CA PRO A 40 -20.07 24.67 12.83
C PRO A 40 -20.15 23.41 11.96
N HIS A 41 -19.00 22.77 11.68
CA HIS A 41 -18.94 21.53 10.89
C HIS A 41 -18.67 20.30 11.77
N ASN A 42 -18.68 20.45 13.10
CA ASN A 42 -18.34 19.40 14.06
C ASN A 42 -16.99 18.69 13.75
N LEU A 43 -16.02 19.41 13.19
CA LEU A 43 -14.74 18.80 12.79
C LEU A 43 -13.83 18.67 14.00
N ARG A 44 -13.33 17.45 14.18
CA ARG A 44 -12.45 17.06 15.26
C ARG A 44 -11.11 16.63 14.69
N LEU A 45 -10.06 16.84 15.48
CA LEU A 45 -8.75 16.28 15.25
C LEU A 45 -8.30 15.53 16.50
N ARG A 46 -7.43 14.55 16.34
CA ARG A 46 -6.77 13.87 17.45
C ARG A 46 -5.34 14.35 17.54
N LEU A 47 -4.96 14.83 18.72
CA LEU A 47 -3.58 15.17 19.04
C LEU A 47 -2.91 13.94 19.67
N TYR A 48 -1.65 13.72 19.32
CA TYR A 48 -0.78 12.71 19.92
C TYR A 48 0.45 13.43 20.49
N LYS A 49 0.91 13.02 21.68
CA LYS A 49 2.06 13.63 22.35
C LYS A 49 2.81 12.58 23.21
N PRO A 50 4.11 12.35 22.99
CA PRO A 50 4.94 11.56 23.89
C PRO A 50 4.91 12.08 25.35
N VAL A 51 4.94 11.17 26.34
CA VAL A 51 4.88 11.48 27.78
C VAL A 51 6.17 12.15 28.30
N LYS A 52 7.34 11.72 27.81
CA LYS A 52 8.65 12.26 28.22
C LYS A 52 9.39 12.87 27.04
N THR A 53 9.68 14.16 27.11
CA THR A 53 10.60 14.82 26.18
C THR A 53 11.45 15.85 26.90
N ASN A 54 12.79 15.76 26.77
CA ASN A 54 13.73 16.76 27.29
C ASN A 54 14.03 17.88 26.26
N ARG A 55 13.31 17.92 25.13
CA ARG A 55 13.51 18.87 24.02
C ARG A 55 12.15 19.35 23.48
N ARG A 56 12.15 20.50 22.79
CA ARG A 56 10.95 20.98 22.06
C ARG A 56 10.64 20.06 20.88
N MET A 57 9.38 19.68 20.70
CA MET A 57 8.94 18.76 19.65
C MET A 57 8.48 19.51 18.39
N PRO A 58 8.76 18.98 17.18
CA PRO A 58 8.12 19.44 15.95
C PRO A 58 6.64 19.05 15.92
N VAL A 59 5.85 19.71 15.07
CA VAL A 59 4.43 19.39 14.85
C VAL A 59 4.29 18.72 13.49
N LEU A 60 3.79 17.49 13.48
CA LEU A 60 3.39 16.78 12.26
C LEU A 60 1.88 16.91 12.08
N PHE A 61 1.43 17.40 10.92
CA PHE A 61 0.01 17.55 10.60
C PHE A 61 -0.43 16.43 9.65
N TYR A 62 -1.22 15.49 10.16
CA TYR A 62 -1.63 14.29 9.43
C TYR A 62 -3.14 14.28 9.15
N PHE A 63 -3.52 13.97 7.91
CA PHE A 63 -4.91 13.77 7.51
C PHE A 63 -5.20 12.27 7.40
N ARG A 64 -6.06 11.75 8.29
CA ARG A 64 -6.55 10.37 8.25
C ARG A 64 -7.63 10.21 7.18
N GLY A 65 -7.54 9.16 6.36
CA GLY A 65 -8.68 8.62 5.62
C GLY A 65 -9.37 7.47 6.38
N ALA A 66 -10.70 7.45 6.41
CA ALA A 66 -11.47 6.24 6.73
C ALA A 66 -11.99 5.66 5.42
N LEU A 67 -11.78 4.37 5.16
CA LEU A 67 -12.26 3.69 3.96
C LEU A 67 -13.40 2.75 4.33
N GLY A 68 -14.61 3.03 3.87
CA GLY A 68 -15.77 2.14 4.00
C GLY A 68 -15.83 1.14 2.84
N ALA A 69 -14.83 0.28 2.72
CA ALA A 69 -14.74 -0.71 1.64
C ALA A 69 -14.10 -2.02 2.13
N LEU A 70 -14.46 -3.13 1.51
CA LEU A 70 -13.71 -4.38 1.61
C LEU A 70 -12.33 -4.18 0.94
N VAL A 71 -11.28 -4.66 1.61
CA VAL A 71 -9.91 -4.63 1.07
C VAL A 71 -9.44 -6.06 0.86
N VAL A 72 -9.06 -6.38 -0.38
CA VAL A 72 -8.39 -7.64 -0.75
C VAL A 72 -6.94 -7.31 -1.05
N ALA A 73 -6.03 -7.88 -0.27
CA ALA A 73 -4.58 -7.67 -0.38
C ALA A 73 -3.89 -8.99 -0.73
N PRO A 74 -3.72 -9.32 -2.02
CA PRO A 74 -3.12 -10.58 -2.41
C PRO A 74 -1.60 -10.57 -2.16
N ASP A 75 -1.10 -11.66 -1.59
CA ASP A 75 0.32 -11.98 -1.72
C ASP A 75 0.64 -12.31 -3.19
N TYR A 76 1.87 -12.03 -3.60
CA TYR A 76 2.37 -12.31 -4.95
C TYR A 76 3.81 -12.80 -4.88
N ARG A 77 4.20 -13.60 -5.88
CA ARG A 77 5.55 -14.13 -5.98
C ARG A 77 6.58 -13.02 -6.14
N LEU A 78 7.74 -13.20 -5.51
CA LEU A 78 8.75 -12.16 -5.37
C LEU A 78 9.99 -12.49 -6.22
N ALA A 79 10.56 -11.46 -6.83
CA ALA A 79 11.88 -11.54 -7.44
C ALA A 79 12.98 -11.57 -6.35
N PRO A 80 14.15 -12.18 -6.59
CA PRO A 80 14.62 -12.72 -7.86
C PRO A 80 14.15 -14.14 -8.21
N GLU A 81 13.54 -14.86 -7.27
CA GLU A 81 13.13 -16.25 -7.44
C GLU A 81 12.09 -16.40 -8.56
N ASP A 82 11.09 -15.53 -8.53
CA ASP A 82 10.05 -15.41 -9.55
C ASP A 82 10.11 -14.02 -10.19
N ARG A 83 10.90 -13.90 -11.25
CA ARG A 83 11.05 -12.64 -11.99
C ARG A 83 9.74 -12.24 -12.69
N LEU A 84 9.65 -10.97 -13.06
CA LEU A 84 8.53 -10.48 -13.87
C LEU A 84 8.42 -11.34 -15.16
N PRO A 85 7.19 -11.73 -15.57
CA PRO A 85 5.90 -11.15 -15.15
C PRO A 85 5.16 -11.86 -14.01
N ALA A 86 5.80 -12.74 -13.23
CA ALA A 86 5.13 -13.58 -12.23
C ALA A 86 4.15 -12.82 -11.30
N ALA A 87 4.59 -11.70 -10.72
CA ALA A 87 3.75 -10.88 -9.84
C ALA A 87 2.53 -10.26 -10.56
N MET A 88 2.63 -9.98 -11.87
CA MET A 88 1.50 -9.51 -12.68
C MET A 88 0.52 -10.65 -12.99
N ASP A 89 1.03 -11.86 -13.20
CA ASP A 89 0.19 -13.04 -13.38
C ASP A 89 -0.61 -13.32 -12.11
N ASP A 90 0.03 -13.25 -10.94
CA ASP A 90 -0.62 -13.42 -9.63
C ASP A 90 -1.66 -12.33 -9.37
N GLY A 91 -1.37 -11.08 -9.76
CA GLY A 91 -2.33 -9.98 -9.67
C GLY A 91 -3.59 -10.19 -10.54
N VAL A 92 -3.44 -10.79 -11.73
CA VAL A 92 -4.59 -11.17 -12.57
C VAL A 92 -5.34 -12.35 -11.93
N ALA A 93 -4.63 -13.37 -11.47
CA ALA A 93 -5.23 -14.53 -10.80
C ALA A 93 -6.04 -14.11 -9.55
N ALA A 94 -5.57 -13.11 -8.78
CA ALA A 94 -6.31 -12.55 -7.66
C ALA A 94 -7.63 -11.86 -8.08
N MET A 95 -7.64 -11.18 -9.24
CA MET A 95 -8.85 -10.59 -9.80
C MET A 95 -9.86 -11.64 -10.29
N GLU A 96 -9.36 -12.74 -10.87
CA GLU A 96 -10.18 -13.90 -11.28
C GLU A 96 -10.73 -14.64 -10.05
N TRP A 97 -9.95 -14.73 -8.97
CA TRP A 97 -10.43 -15.23 -7.69
C TRP A 97 -11.53 -14.32 -7.12
N LEU A 98 -11.36 -12.99 -7.13
CA LEU A 98 -12.41 -12.07 -6.69
C LEU A 98 -13.69 -12.21 -7.53
N GLN A 99 -13.55 -12.45 -8.84
CA GLN A 99 -14.67 -12.75 -9.72
C GLN A 99 -15.43 -14.00 -9.27
N SER A 100 -14.72 -15.07 -8.84
CA SER A 100 -15.38 -16.28 -8.38
C SER A 100 -16.15 -16.09 -7.05
N GLN A 101 -15.73 -15.13 -6.23
CA GLN A 101 -16.45 -14.78 -4.98
C GLN A 101 -17.74 -13.99 -5.23
N ALA A 102 -17.89 -13.38 -6.41
CA ALA A 102 -19.05 -12.58 -6.75
C ALA A 102 -20.28 -13.40 -7.23
N GLY A 103 -20.22 -14.73 -7.14
CA GLY A 103 -21.29 -15.66 -7.51
C GLY A 103 -22.14 -16.13 -6.33
N GLU A 104 -23.02 -17.12 -6.57
CA GLU A 104 -23.98 -17.64 -5.58
C GLU A 104 -23.37 -18.38 -4.38
N TRP A 105 -22.05 -18.60 -4.39
CA TRP A 105 -21.31 -19.36 -3.38
C TRP A 105 -20.23 -18.54 -2.68
N GLY A 106 -20.36 -17.21 -2.74
CA GLY A 106 -19.47 -16.30 -2.03
C GLY A 106 -19.51 -16.52 -0.51
N ASP A 107 -18.39 -16.26 0.14
CA ASP A 107 -18.29 -16.22 1.60
C ASP A 107 -19.16 -15.09 2.18
N GLU A 108 -19.67 -15.25 3.41
CA GLU A 108 -20.52 -14.26 4.11
C GLU A 108 -19.87 -12.86 4.19
N TRP A 109 -18.53 -12.79 4.13
CA TRP A 109 -17.78 -11.53 4.05
C TRP A 109 -18.11 -10.68 2.80
N PHE A 110 -18.75 -11.27 1.79
CA PHE A 110 -19.08 -10.62 0.53
C PHE A 110 -20.57 -10.26 0.36
N ASP A 111 -21.44 -10.59 1.32
CA ASP A 111 -22.89 -10.38 1.21
C ASP A 111 -23.28 -8.92 0.93
N ASP A 112 -22.57 -7.97 1.52
CA ASP A 112 -22.80 -6.53 1.39
C ASP A 112 -21.83 -5.84 0.41
N VAL A 113 -21.12 -6.61 -0.43
CA VAL A 113 -20.08 -6.08 -1.33
C VAL A 113 -20.63 -5.79 -2.73
N ASP A 114 -20.52 -4.52 -3.17
CA ASP A 114 -20.83 -4.13 -4.55
C ASP A 114 -19.65 -4.43 -5.49
N PHE A 115 -19.63 -5.62 -6.08
CA PHE A 115 -18.63 -6.04 -7.07
C PHE A 115 -18.60 -5.18 -8.35
N ARG A 116 -19.57 -4.28 -8.55
CA ARG A 116 -19.56 -3.32 -9.67
C ARG A 116 -18.76 -2.06 -9.37
N ARG A 117 -18.25 -1.91 -8.14
CA ARG A 117 -17.47 -0.77 -7.63
C ARG A 117 -16.09 -1.20 -7.13
N VAL A 118 -15.36 -1.94 -7.95
CA VAL A 118 -14.00 -2.36 -7.61
C VAL A 118 -12.98 -1.30 -8.02
N PHE A 119 -12.01 -1.05 -7.15
CA PHE A 119 -10.86 -0.19 -7.41
C PHE A 119 -9.59 -0.98 -7.13
N VAL A 120 -8.60 -0.88 -8.01
CA VAL A 120 -7.31 -1.54 -7.81
C VAL A 120 -6.30 -0.48 -7.39
N LEU A 121 -5.66 -0.68 -6.24
CA LEU A 121 -4.69 0.25 -5.68
C LEU A 121 -3.34 -0.44 -5.54
N GLY A 122 -2.26 0.32 -5.72
CA GLY A 122 -0.93 -0.15 -5.39
C GLY A 122 0.06 0.99 -5.16
N ASP A 123 0.97 0.79 -4.22
CA ASP A 123 2.10 1.68 -3.94
C ASP A 123 3.40 1.11 -4.52
N SER A 124 4.32 1.97 -5.00
CA SER A 124 5.64 1.54 -5.47
C SER A 124 5.56 0.38 -6.48
N SER A 125 6.15 -0.79 -6.19
CA SER A 125 6.04 -1.99 -7.04
C SER A 125 4.60 -2.48 -7.20
N GLY A 126 3.75 -2.34 -6.19
CA GLY A 126 2.32 -2.63 -6.27
C GLY A 126 1.60 -1.72 -7.28
N GLY A 127 2.02 -0.46 -7.40
CA GLY A 127 1.51 0.45 -8.43
C GLY A 127 1.87 0.01 -9.85
N ASN A 128 3.07 -0.54 -10.03
CA ASN A 128 3.50 -1.14 -11.29
C ASN A 128 2.67 -2.39 -11.65
N ILE A 129 2.46 -3.28 -10.67
CA ILE A 129 1.61 -4.48 -10.84
C ILE A 129 0.18 -4.07 -11.20
N ALA A 130 -0.42 -3.13 -10.46
CA ALA A 130 -1.76 -2.62 -10.72
C ALA A 130 -1.90 -2.05 -12.14
N HIS A 131 -0.91 -1.31 -12.63
CA HIS A 131 -0.87 -0.82 -14.00
C HIS A 131 -0.87 -1.97 -15.03
N HIS A 132 -0.02 -2.98 -14.85
CA HIS A 132 0.02 -4.11 -15.79
C HIS A 132 -1.25 -4.97 -15.74
N VAL A 133 -1.86 -5.16 -14.56
CA VAL A 133 -3.18 -5.80 -14.43
C VAL A 133 -4.24 -5.02 -15.21
N ALA A 134 -4.25 -3.68 -15.11
CA ALA A 134 -5.12 -2.82 -15.94
C ALA A 134 -4.96 -3.11 -17.44
N THR A 135 -3.72 -3.13 -17.94
CA THR A 135 -3.46 -3.35 -19.37
C THR A 135 -3.94 -4.71 -19.86
N ARG A 136 -3.82 -5.75 -19.02
CA ARG A 136 -4.22 -7.13 -19.35
C ARG A 136 -5.73 -7.33 -19.32
N LEU A 137 -6.42 -6.74 -18.35
CA LEU A 137 -7.87 -6.84 -18.23
C LEU A 137 -8.61 -6.01 -19.28
N GLY A 138 -7.96 -4.97 -19.80
CA GLY A 138 -8.54 -4.07 -20.78
C GLY A 138 -9.62 -3.15 -20.21
N ALA A 139 -10.01 -2.15 -20.99
CA ALA A 139 -11.01 -1.17 -20.58
C ALA A 139 -12.35 -1.83 -20.25
N GLY A 140 -12.88 -1.55 -19.05
CA GLY A 140 -14.14 -2.11 -18.56
C GLY A 140 -14.08 -3.57 -18.10
N SER A 141 -12.92 -4.22 -18.19
CA SER A 141 -12.67 -5.60 -17.71
C SER A 141 -13.76 -6.59 -18.14
N PRO A 142 -14.05 -6.72 -19.44
CA PRO A 142 -15.23 -7.46 -19.92
C PRO A 142 -15.25 -8.93 -19.49
N GLY A 143 -14.08 -9.56 -19.34
CA GLY A 143 -13.94 -10.94 -18.89
C GLY A 143 -14.20 -11.19 -17.40
N LEU A 144 -14.27 -10.13 -16.58
CA LEU A 144 -14.42 -10.25 -15.12
C LEU A 144 -15.87 -10.18 -14.63
N GLY A 145 -16.88 -10.22 -15.51
CA GLY A 145 -18.28 -10.20 -15.06
C GLY A 145 -18.59 -11.27 -14.00
N PRO A 146 -19.22 -10.91 -12.86
CA PRO A 146 -19.92 -9.65 -12.58
C PRO A 146 -19.07 -8.48 -12.04
N VAL A 147 -17.78 -8.70 -11.75
CA VAL A 147 -16.85 -7.68 -11.28
C VAL A 147 -16.66 -6.56 -12.32
N ARG A 148 -16.67 -5.30 -11.87
CA ARG A 148 -16.36 -4.13 -12.69
C ARG A 148 -15.36 -3.23 -11.98
N VAL A 149 -14.18 -3.11 -12.59
CA VAL A 149 -13.16 -2.17 -12.14
C VAL A 149 -13.54 -0.77 -12.61
N ARG A 150 -13.67 0.16 -11.66
CA ARG A 150 -14.05 1.57 -11.88
C ARG A 150 -12.86 2.51 -11.94
N GLY A 151 -11.71 2.09 -11.42
CA GLY A 151 -10.50 2.89 -11.46
C GLY A 151 -9.29 2.18 -10.87
N TYR A 152 -8.13 2.73 -11.19
CA TYR A 152 -6.84 2.33 -10.65
C TYR A 152 -6.24 3.51 -9.89
N VAL A 153 -5.73 3.27 -8.69
CA VAL A 153 -5.08 4.29 -7.84
C VAL A 153 -3.62 3.89 -7.67
N LEU A 154 -2.74 4.62 -8.35
CA LEU A 154 -1.31 4.32 -8.39
C LEU A 154 -0.56 5.32 -7.51
N LEU A 155 -0.04 4.86 -6.37
CA LEU A 155 0.67 5.70 -5.40
C LEU A 155 2.18 5.55 -5.60
N ALA A 156 2.84 6.58 -6.12
CA ALA A 156 4.26 6.54 -6.47
C ALA A 156 4.66 5.24 -7.22
N PRO A 157 3.96 4.87 -8.31
CA PRO A 157 4.18 3.59 -8.97
C PRO A 157 5.62 3.50 -9.50
N PHE A 158 6.24 2.34 -9.28
CA PHE A 158 7.62 2.13 -9.66
C PHE A 158 7.74 1.87 -11.17
N PHE A 159 8.25 2.86 -11.89
CA PHE A 159 8.64 2.73 -13.29
C PHE A 159 10.09 3.20 -13.45
N GLY A 160 10.77 2.68 -14.46
CA GLY A 160 12.13 3.05 -14.78
C GLY A 160 12.41 2.92 -16.26
N GLY A 161 13.56 3.44 -16.67
CA GLY A 161 14.06 3.37 -18.04
C GLY A 161 15.58 3.29 -18.05
N VAL A 162 16.15 2.96 -19.21
CA VAL A 162 17.61 2.97 -19.40
C VAL A 162 18.13 4.41 -19.43
N ALA A 163 17.41 5.30 -20.10
CA ALA A 163 17.72 6.73 -20.12
C ALA A 163 17.32 7.35 -18.78
N ARG A 164 18.23 8.15 -18.21
CA ARG A 164 17.94 8.97 -17.04
C ARG A 164 16.94 10.05 -17.41
N THR A 165 16.02 10.35 -16.51
CA THR A 165 15.19 11.55 -16.60
C THR A 165 15.97 12.76 -16.11
N GLU A 166 15.52 13.96 -16.48
CA GLU A 166 16.11 15.22 -16.00
C GLU A 166 16.14 15.31 -14.47
N SER A 167 15.16 14.73 -13.77
CA SER A 167 15.13 14.69 -12.30
C SER A 167 16.18 13.78 -11.68
N GLU A 168 16.74 12.86 -12.46
CA GLU A 168 17.85 12.00 -12.05
C GLU A 168 19.22 12.60 -12.44
N GLU A 169 19.23 13.73 -13.15
CA GLU A 169 20.44 14.48 -13.48
C GLU A 169 20.81 15.40 -12.32
N GLY A 170 21.72 14.95 -11.46
CA GLY A 170 22.19 15.72 -10.32
C GLY A 170 23.08 14.92 -9.38
N PRO A 171 23.69 15.56 -8.36
CA PRO A 171 24.32 14.83 -7.27
C PRO A 171 23.27 13.91 -6.63
N ARG A 172 23.67 12.69 -6.25
CA ARG A 172 22.78 11.76 -5.55
C ARG A 172 22.18 12.47 -4.34
N GLU A 173 20.85 12.52 -4.25
CA GLU A 173 20.20 12.87 -2.99
C GLU A 173 20.72 11.89 -1.93
N GLU A 174 21.14 12.41 -0.77
CA GLU A 174 21.44 11.54 0.36
C GLU A 174 20.15 10.78 0.68
N MET A 175 20.19 9.47 0.47
CA MET A 175 19.08 8.60 0.80
C MET A 175 18.85 8.74 2.30
N MET A 176 17.62 9.11 2.69
CA MET A 176 17.24 9.26 4.09
C MET A 176 17.61 7.98 4.84
N SER A 177 18.65 8.05 5.66
CA SER A 177 19.13 6.88 6.38
C SER A 177 18.24 6.63 7.59
N LEU A 178 18.28 5.40 8.12
CA LEU A 178 17.64 5.10 9.40
C LEU A 178 18.17 6.04 10.51
N GLU A 179 19.45 6.41 10.44
CA GLU A 179 20.08 7.35 11.37
C GLU A 179 19.52 8.78 11.23
N ASP A 180 19.03 9.16 10.06
CA ASP A 180 18.37 10.46 9.82
C ASP A 180 16.93 10.49 10.33
N LEU A 181 16.24 9.34 10.31
CA LEU A 181 14.88 9.18 10.84
C LEU A 181 14.85 9.09 12.37
N ASP A 182 15.94 8.62 12.99
CA ASP A 182 16.08 8.44 14.44
C ASP A 182 16.58 9.69 15.20
N ARG A 183 16.82 10.82 14.50
CA ARG A 183 17.29 12.11 15.09
C ARG A 183 16.17 13.09 15.41
#